data_AF-A0A182TNL1-F1
#
_entry.id   AF-A0A182TNL1-F1
#
_cell.length_a   1.000
_cell.length_b   1.000
_cell.length_c   1.000
_cell.angle_alpha   90.00
_cell.angle_beta   90.00
_cell.angle_gamma   90.00
#
_symmetry.space_group_name_H-M   'P 1'
#
loop_
_entity.id
_entity.type
_entity.pdbx_description
1 polymer ?
#
loop_
_entity_poly.entity_id
_entity_poly.type
_entity_poly.pdbx_seq_one_letter_code
_entity_poly.pdbx_strand_id
1 'polypeptide(L)'
;MVTEGPRWFHGNLSAKEAEKLILERGKNGSFLVRESQSKLSDFVLSVRADDKVTHVMIRWHEKMYDVGGGQKFATLCDLIEHYKRNPMVETCGTVVHLRQPFNATRITAAGINDRVEQLQRENGGQSYGKGGFWEEFESLQQQECRHTFSRREGQRNENRAKNRYKNILPCKYTFCY
;
A
#
# COMPACT_ATOMS: atom_id res chain seq x y z
N MET A 1 -6.14 -21.90 -10.41
CA MET A 1 -4.73 -21.61 -10.10
C MET A 1 -4.75 -20.50 -9.07
N VAL A 2 -4.22 -20.79 -7.88
CA VAL A 2 -4.33 -19.96 -6.68
C VAL A 2 -3.68 -18.59 -6.94
N THR A 3 -4.41 -17.49 -6.74
CA THR A 3 -3.89 -16.12 -6.86
C THR A 3 -3.35 -15.58 -5.53
N GLU A 4 -2.73 -16.43 -4.70
CA GLU A 4 -2.14 -16.03 -3.42
C GLU A 4 -0.77 -15.37 -3.65
N GLY A 5 -0.79 -14.19 -4.24
CA GLY A 5 0.36 -13.30 -4.25
C GLY A 5 0.54 -12.62 -2.87
N PRO A 6 1.77 -12.31 -2.45
CA PRO A 6 2.00 -11.50 -1.26
C PRO A 6 1.28 -10.14 -1.37
N ARG A 7 0.68 -9.64 -0.28
CA ARG A 7 -0.09 -8.38 -0.29
C ARG A 7 0.74 -7.16 -0.74
N TRP A 8 2.07 -7.20 -0.62
CA TRP A 8 2.95 -6.12 -1.09
C TRP A 8 3.22 -6.14 -2.59
N PHE A 9 2.71 -7.12 -3.34
CA PHE A 9 2.80 -7.21 -4.79
C PHE A 9 1.59 -6.51 -5.44
N HIS A 10 1.85 -5.52 -6.29
CA HIS A 10 0.83 -4.68 -6.92
C HIS A 10 0.61 -5.01 -8.41
N GLY A 11 1.33 -5.99 -8.96
CA GLY A 11 1.26 -6.35 -10.37
C GLY A 11 1.62 -5.17 -11.28
N ASN A 12 0.83 -4.97 -12.33
CA ASN A 12 0.98 -3.85 -13.26
C ASN A 12 0.59 -2.51 -12.60
N LEU A 13 1.59 -1.87 -11.99
CA LEU A 13 1.51 -0.52 -11.41
C LEU A 13 2.65 0.32 -11.99
N SER A 14 2.36 1.52 -12.46
CA SER A 14 3.41 2.40 -13.00
C SER A 14 4.29 2.98 -11.88
N ALA A 15 5.49 3.43 -12.24
CA ALA A 15 6.38 4.13 -11.31
C ALA A 15 5.69 5.34 -10.68
N LYS A 16 5.04 6.17 -11.50
CA LYS A 16 4.35 7.39 -11.07
C LYS A 16 3.18 7.09 -10.12
N GLU A 17 2.39 6.04 -10.39
CA GLU A 17 1.32 5.63 -9.49
C GLU A 17 1.87 5.08 -8.16
N ALA A 18 2.95 4.29 -8.21
CA ALA A 18 3.61 3.79 -7.01
C ALA A 18 4.16 4.93 -6.14
N GLU A 19 4.85 5.90 -6.76
CA GLU A 19 5.34 7.11 -6.07
C GLU A 19 4.18 7.84 -5.38
N LYS A 20 3.12 8.15 -6.13
CA LYS A 20 1.94 8.83 -5.58
C LYS A 20 1.35 8.07 -4.39
N LEU A 21 1.10 6.77 -4.54
CA LEU A 21 0.48 5.96 -3.50
C LEU A 21 1.31 5.88 -2.22
N ILE A 22 2.62 5.63 -2.33
CA ILE A 22 3.49 5.47 -1.15
C ILE A 22 3.79 6.84 -0.50
N LEU A 23 3.94 7.92 -1.28
CA LEU A 23 4.14 9.26 -0.72
C LEU A 23 2.87 9.77 -0.02
N GLU A 24 1.70 9.55 -0.61
CA GLU A 24 0.44 9.94 0.02
C GLU A 24 0.13 9.07 1.24
N ARG A 25 0.09 7.74 1.10
CA ARG A 25 -0.48 6.84 2.12
C ARG A 25 0.56 6.04 2.91
N GLY A 26 1.77 5.91 2.39
CA GLY A 26 2.86 5.20 3.06
C GLY A 26 3.55 6.02 4.14
N LYS A 27 4.50 5.39 4.83
CA LYS A 27 5.40 6.00 5.82
C LYS A 27 6.84 5.74 5.40
N ASN A 28 7.82 6.36 6.06
CA ASN A 28 9.22 6.06 5.78
C ASN A 28 9.50 4.55 5.97
N GLY A 29 10.18 3.94 5.00
CA GLY A 29 10.41 2.50 4.90
C GLY A 29 9.22 1.67 4.41
N SER A 30 8.13 2.30 3.94
CA SER A 30 7.05 1.60 3.23
C SER A 30 7.54 1.14 1.86
N PHE A 31 7.27 -0.11 1.51
CA PHE A 31 7.70 -0.69 0.24
C PHE A 31 6.59 -1.47 -0.48
N LEU A 32 6.68 -1.54 -1.81
CA LEU A 32 5.88 -2.44 -2.64
C LEU A 32 6.71 -2.99 -3.80
N VAL A 33 6.27 -4.11 -4.36
CA VAL A 33 6.82 -4.67 -5.60
C VAL A 33 5.79 -4.55 -6.70
N ARG A 34 6.25 -4.13 -7.88
CA ARG A 34 5.44 -3.97 -9.10
C ARG A 34 6.15 -4.60 -10.29
N GLU A 35 5.42 -4.88 -11.35
CA GLU A 35 5.99 -5.29 -12.64
C GLU A 35 6.77 -4.13 -13.28
N SER A 36 7.87 -4.44 -13.96
CA SER A 36 8.60 -3.45 -14.74
C SER A 36 7.85 -3.14 -16.05
N GLN A 37 7.57 -1.87 -16.28
CA GLN A 37 6.95 -1.41 -17.53
C GLN A 37 7.94 -1.38 -18.70
N SER A 38 9.25 -1.36 -18.41
CA SER A 38 10.30 -1.31 -19.43
C SER A 38 10.74 -2.69 -19.89
N LYS A 39 10.60 -3.72 -19.05
CA LYS A 39 11.02 -5.09 -19.35
C LYS A 39 10.08 -6.10 -18.69
N LEU A 40 9.30 -6.81 -19.50
CA LEU A 40 8.21 -7.70 -19.07
C LEU A 40 8.62 -8.83 -18.11
N SER A 41 9.90 -9.22 -18.07
CA SER A 41 10.42 -10.26 -17.18
C SER A 41 10.88 -9.74 -15.82
N ASP A 42 10.99 -8.43 -15.65
CA ASP A 42 11.67 -7.82 -14.51
C ASP A 42 10.64 -7.20 -13.57
N PHE A 43 11.01 -7.06 -12.31
CA PHE A 43 10.20 -6.44 -11.27
C PHE A 43 10.87 -5.17 -10.77
N VAL A 44 10.13 -4.33 -10.06
CA VAL A 44 10.67 -3.13 -9.42
C VAL A 44 10.20 -3.09 -7.97
N LEU A 45 11.16 -3.02 -7.06
CA LEU A 45 10.93 -2.70 -5.65
C LEU A 45 10.92 -1.19 -5.48
N SER A 46 9.78 -0.64 -5.05
CA SER A 46 9.61 0.79 -4.81
C SER A 46 9.55 1.02 -3.29
N VAL A 47 10.46 1.84 -2.75
CA VAL A 47 10.61 2.06 -1.30
C VAL A 47 10.58 3.56 -1.02
N ARG A 48 9.82 3.98 -0.02
CA ARG A 48 9.91 5.36 0.48
C ARG A 48 11.08 5.52 1.45
N ALA A 49 12.00 6.40 1.13
CA ALA A 49 13.15 6.78 1.93
C ALA A 49 13.27 8.33 1.92
N ASP A 50 13.28 8.94 3.10
CA ASP A 50 13.51 10.39 3.29
C ASP A 50 12.63 11.28 2.38
N ASP A 51 11.32 10.99 2.40
CA ASP A 51 10.28 11.66 1.61
C ASP A 51 10.46 11.61 0.08
N LYS A 52 11.33 10.71 -0.39
CA LYS A 52 11.45 10.32 -1.78
C LYS A 52 11.11 8.84 -1.93
N VAL A 53 10.91 8.42 -3.17
CA VAL A 53 10.71 7.01 -3.50
C VAL A 53 11.89 6.56 -4.34
N THR A 54 12.57 5.54 -3.85
CA THR A 54 13.64 4.84 -4.55
C THR A 54 13.05 3.66 -5.31
N HIS A 55 13.45 3.51 -6.57
CA HIS A 55 13.06 2.37 -7.42
C HIS A 55 14.27 1.48 -7.68
N VAL A 56 14.24 0.27 -7.11
CA VAL A 56 15.27 -0.76 -7.29
C VAL A 56 14.77 -1.76 -8.33
N MET A 57 15.52 -1.93 -9.41
CA MET A 57 15.23 -2.94 -10.42
C MET A 57 15.56 -4.34 -9.89
N ILE A 58 14.59 -5.25 -9.91
CA ILE A 58 14.78 -6.66 -9.62
C ILE A 58 14.80 -7.41 -10.96
N ARG A 59 15.94 -8.02 -11.28
CA ARG A 59 16.14 -8.71 -12.55
C ARG A 59 15.89 -10.19 -12.37
N TRP A 60 15.31 -10.82 -13.39
CA TRP A 60 15.21 -12.27 -13.50
C TRP A 60 16.27 -12.79 -14.47
N HIS A 61 17.20 -13.60 -13.97
CA HIS A 61 18.30 -14.18 -14.75
C HIS A 61 18.66 -15.56 -14.19
N GLU A 62 18.97 -16.55 -15.06
CA GLU A 62 19.38 -17.91 -14.64
C GLU A 62 18.41 -18.58 -13.64
N LYS A 63 17.10 -18.31 -13.77
CA LYS A 63 16.07 -18.79 -12.84
C LYS A 63 16.21 -18.25 -11.39
N MET A 64 16.87 -17.11 -11.22
CA MET A 64 17.02 -16.45 -9.93
C MET A 64 16.75 -14.94 -10.06
N TYR A 65 16.39 -14.32 -8.93
CA TYR A 65 16.19 -12.89 -8.77
C TYR A 65 17.42 -12.23 -8.15
N ASP A 66 17.80 -11.06 -8.66
CA ASP A 66 18.79 -10.18 -8.05
C ASP A 66 18.41 -8.70 -8.22
N VAL A 67 19.16 -7.80 -7.59
CA VAL A 67 19.00 -6.33 -7.73
C VAL A 67 20.12 -5.69 -8.56
N GLY A 68 20.68 -6.44 -9.52
CA GLY A 68 21.80 -6.00 -10.36
C GLY A 68 23.20 -6.33 -9.83
N GLY A 69 23.30 -7.11 -8.75
CA GLY A 69 24.55 -7.63 -8.19
C GLY A 69 24.37 -8.26 -6.80
N GLY A 70 25.40 -8.95 -6.31
CA GLY A 70 25.40 -9.56 -4.98
C GLY A 70 24.72 -10.94 -4.93
N GLN A 71 23.96 -11.19 -3.87
CA GLN A 71 23.28 -12.47 -3.64
C GLN A 71 22.09 -12.64 -4.59
N LYS A 72 21.94 -13.86 -5.14
CA LYS A 72 20.81 -14.28 -5.98
C LYS A 72 19.80 -15.08 -5.15
N PHE A 73 18.51 -14.98 -5.47
CA PHE A 73 17.42 -15.61 -4.73
C PHE A 73 16.50 -16.43 -5.64
N ALA A 74 15.96 -17.54 -5.14
CA ALA A 74 15.03 -18.37 -5.92
C ALA A 74 13.63 -17.74 -6.04
N THR A 75 13.19 -16.99 -5.02
CA THR A 75 11.88 -16.34 -4.98
C THR A 75 11.97 -14.85 -4.64
N LEU A 76 10.97 -14.07 -5.06
CA LEU A 76 10.86 -12.66 -4.66
C LEU A 76 10.70 -12.51 -3.14
N CYS A 77 10.02 -13.45 -2.48
CA CYS A 77 9.84 -13.43 -1.03
C CYS A 77 11.20 -13.51 -0.31
N ASP A 78 12.08 -14.43 -0.73
CA ASP A 78 13.42 -14.57 -0.12
C ASP A 78 14.27 -13.32 -0.33
N LEU A 79 14.20 -12.73 -1.53
CA LEU A 79 14.88 -11.47 -1.84
C LEU A 79 14.42 -10.35 -0.90
N ILE A 80 13.10 -10.20 -0.73
CA ILE A 80 12.54 -9.15 0.15
C ILE A 80 12.92 -9.40 1.60
N GLU A 81 12.83 -10.62 2.11
CA GLU A 81 13.22 -10.96 3.48
C GLU A 81 14.71 -10.73 3.74
N HIS A 82 15.56 -10.99 2.76
CA HIS A 82 16.99 -10.66 2.86
C HIS A 82 17.22 -9.15 3.01
N TYR A 83 16.64 -8.34 2.12
CA TYR A 83 16.84 -6.88 2.14
C TYR A 83 16.10 -6.16 3.28
N LYS A 84 15.09 -6.79 3.90
CA LYS A 84 14.54 -6.32 5.19
C LYS A 84 15.58 -6.36 6.31
N ARG A 85 16.42 -7.39 6.33
CA ARG A 85 17.47 -7.58 7.36
C ARG A 85 18.77 -6.88 7.00
N ASN A 86 19.03 -6.70 5.71
CA ASN A 86 20.23 -6.08 5.16
C ASN A 86 19.84 -4.88 4.29
N PRO A 87 19.71 -3.67 4.87
CA PRO A 87 19.29 -2.48 4.13
C PRO A 87 20.22 -2.17 2.95
N MET A 88 19.64 -1.69 1.85
CA MET A 88 20.43 -1.24 0.70
C MET A 88 20.94 0.17 0.92
N VAL A 89 22.09 0.52 0.36
CA VAL A 89 22.64 1.89 0.42
C VAL A 89 22.77 2.42 -1.00
N GLU A 90 22.12 3.56 -1.28
CA GLU A 90 22.28 4.25 -2.55
C GLU A 90 23.67 4.89 -2.67
N THR A 91 24.12 5.16 -3.91
CA THR A 91 25.37 5.89 -4.17
C THR A 91 25.42 7.27 -3.52
N CYS A 92 24.27 7.89 -3.27
CA CYS A 92 24.17 9.17 -2.57
C CYS A 92 24.33 9.06 -1.03
N GLY A 93 24.44 7.84 -0.50
CA GLY A 93 24.56 7.56 0.94
C GLY A 93 23.23 7.30 1.66
N THR A 94 22.08 7.47 0.98
CA THR A 94 20.76 7.19 1.56
C THR A 94 20.59 5.69 1.83
N VAL A 95 20.18 5.34 3.05
CA VAL A 95 19.95 3.94 3.44
C VAL A 95 18.47 3.57 3.25
N VAL A 96 18.22 2.66 2.32
CA VAL A 96 16.89 2.19 1.93
C VAL A 96 16.49 1.02 2.84
N HIS A 97 15.59 1.30 3.79
CA HIS A 97 15.08 0.32 4.74
C HIS A 97 13.72 -0.22 4.29
N LEU A 98 13.58 -1.54 4.18
CA LEU A 98 12.29 -2.19 4.00
C LEU A 98 11.66 -2.47 5.37
N ARG A 99 10.85 -1.53 5.88
CA ARG A 99 10.27 -1.63 7.23
C ARG A 99 8.89 -2.28 7.23
N GLN A 100 7.99 -1.77 6.40
CA GLN A 100 6.62 -2.28 6.34
C GLN A 100 6.12 -2.45 4.90
N PRO A 101 5.39 -3.54 4.60
CA PRO A 101 4.77 -3.69 3.30
C PRO A 101 3.68 -2.63 3.11
N PHE A 102 3.63 -2.06 1.91
CA PHE A 102 2.52 -1.25 1.45
C PHE A 102 1.56 -2.17 0.71
N ASN A 103 0.52 -2.63 1.41
CA ASN A 103 -0.37 -3.67 0.89
C ASN A 103 -1.28 -3.15 -0.24
N ALA A 104 -1.44 -3.96 -1.29
CA ALA A 104 -2.37 -3.73 -2.37
C ALA A 104 -3.80 -3.92 -1.87
N THR A 105 -4.65 -2.93 -2.15
CA THR A 105 -6.11 -3.01 -1.94
C THR A 105 -6.86 -3.20 -3.25
N ARG A 106 -6.17 -3.10 -4.40
CA ARG A 106 -6.74 -3.38 -5.73
C ARG A 106 -6.81 -4.90 -5.92
N ILE A 107 -8.00 -5.37 -6.27
CA ILE A 107 -8.27 -6.77 -6.58
C ILE A 107 -9.09 -6.86 -7.85
N THR A 108 -8.92 -7.94 -8.60
CA THR A 108 -9.84 -8.25 -9.69
C THR A 108 -11.14 -8.80 -9.09
N ALA A 109 -12.29 -8.53 -9.73
CA ALA A 109 -13.56 -9.04 -9.24
C ALA A 109 -13.57 -10.58 -9.12
N ALA A 110 -12.86 -11.27 -10.03
CA ALA A 110 -12.71 -12.72 -9.98
C ALA A 110 -11.90 -13.23 -8.77
N GLY A 111 -10.99 -12.41 -8.22
CA GLY A 111 -10.15 -12.76 -7.07
C GLY A 111 -10.75 -12.35 -5.71
N ILE A 112 -12.01 -11.92 -5.66
CA ILE A 112 -12.62 -11.42 -4.41
C ILE A 112 -12.68 -12.51 -3.32
N ASN A 113 -13.05 -13.74 -3.67
CA ASN A 113 -13.13 -14.86 -2.72
C ASN A 113 -11.76 -15.16 -2.11
N ASP A 114 -10.73 -15.30 -2.93
CA ASP A 114 -9.34 -15.54 -2.49
C ASP A 114 -8.89 -14.43 -1.52
N ARG A 115 -9.23 -13.17 -1.82
CA ARG A 115 -8.89 -12.02 -0.96
C ARG A 115 -9.61 -12.07 0.38
N VAL A 116 -10.89 -12.41 0.39
CA VAL A 116 -11.69 -12.53 1.61
C VAL A 116 -11.11 -13.63 2.50
N GLU A 117 -10.80 -14.80 1.93
CA GLU A 117 -10.20 -15.91 2.67
C GLU A 117 -8.82 -15.56 3.23
N GLN A 118 -7.99 -14.83 2.46
CA GLN A 118 -6.71 -14.32 2.94
C GLN A 118 -6.88 -13.39 4.15
N LEU A 119 -7.76 -12.39 4.04
CA LEU A 119 -8.03 -11.43 5.12
C LEU A 119 -8.63 -12.11 6.37
N GLN A 120 -9.42 -13.17 6.19
CA GLN A 120 -9.96 -13.98 7.29
C GLN A 120 -8.89 -14.83 7.98
N ARG A 121 -7.97 -15.46 7.24
CA ARG A 121 -6.87 -16.23 7.84
C ARG A 121 -5.94 -15.34 8.67
N GLU A 122 -5.69 -14.12 8.19
CA GLU A 122 -4.92 -13.11 8.92
C GLU A 122 -5.60 -12.64 10.22
N ASN A 123 -6.89 -12.94 10.44
CA ASN A 123 -7.58 -12.70 11.72
C ASN A 123 -7.29 -13.76 12.80
N GLY A 124 -6.54 -14.82 12.51
CA GLY A 124 -6.51 -16.04 13.34
C GLY A 124 -5.37 -16.21 14.36
N GLY A 125 -4.55 -15.18 14.65
CA GLY A 125 -3.32 -15.37 15.44
C GLY A 125 -3.17 -14.56 16.74
N GLN A 126 -3.91 -13.46 16.93
CA GLN A 126 -3.74 -12.60 18.10
C GLN A 126 -5.08 -12.30 18.77
N SER A 127 -5.09 -12.50 20.09
CA SER A 127 -6.12 -12.05 21.01
C SER A 127 -6.48 -10.59 20.72
N TYR A 128 -7.78 -10.29 20.66
CA TYR A 128 -8.39 -9.00 20.30
C TYR A 128 -8.43 -8.63 18.81
N GLY A 129 -9.16 -9.38 17.97
CA GLY A 129 -9.96 -8.84 16.84
C GLY A 129 -9.27 -7.98 15.77
N LYS A 130 -7.94 -7.96 15.73
CA LYS A 130 -7.14 -7.16 14.79
C LYS A 130 -6.49 -8.10 13.78
N GLY A 131 -7.17 -8.36 12.67
CA GLY A 131 -6.53 -8.99 11.52
C GLY A 131 -6.85 -8.25 10.24
N GLY A 132 -6.76 -8.95 9.10
CA GLY A 132 -6.62 -8.30 7.79
C GLY A 132 -7.70 -7.28 7.46
N PHE A 133 -8.98 -7.58 7.74
CA PHE A 133 -10.08 -6.64 7.51
C PHE A 133 -10.00 -5.39 8.40
N TRP A 134 -9.66 -5.59 9.67
CA TRP A 134 -9.55 -4.51 10.64
C TRP A 134 -8.41 -3.56 10.27
N GLU A 135 -7.27 -4.09 9.85
CA GLU A 135 -6.15 -3.28 9.37
C GLU A 135 -6.51 -2.42 8.15
N GLU A 136 -7.23 -2.98 7.18
CA GLU A 136 -7.67 -2.21 6.01
C GLU A 136 -8.66 -1.13 6.39
N PHE A 137 -9.64 -1.44 7.26
CA PHE A 137 -10.60 -0.48 7.77
C PHE A 137 -9.94 0.68 8.51
N GLU A 138 -9.04 0.41 9.44
CA GLU A 138 -8.30 1.43 10.18
C GLU A 138 -7.41 2.29 9.26
N SER A 139 -6.86 1.70 8.19
CA SER A 139 -6.10 2.44 7.19
C SER A 139 -6.95 3.48 6.44
N LEU A 140 -8.25 3.23 6.30
CA LEU A 140 -9.21 4.17 5.71
C LEU A 140 -9.58 5.27 6.73
N GLN A 141 -9.84 4.89 7.98
CA GLN A 141 -10.14 5.86 9.05
C GLN A 141 -9.01 6.88 9.24
N GLN A 142 -7.75 6.45 9.16
CA GLN A 142 -6.59 7.36 9.23
C GLN A 142 -6.53 8.37 8.07
N GLN A 143 -7.14 8.06 6.92
CA GLN A 143 -7.21 8.97 5.77
C GLN A 143 -8.33 10.01 5.94
N GLU A 144 -9.40 9.73 6.67
CA GLU A 144 -10.50 10.68 6.89
C GLU A 144 -10.02 11.99 7.54
N CYS A 145 -8.99 11.94 8.39
CA CYS A 145 -8.36 13.12 8.98
C CYS A 145 -7.81 14.11 7.94
N ARG A 146 -7.54 13.67 6.71
CA ARG A 146 -7.04 14.52 5.61
C ARG A 146 -8.15 15.21 4.83
N HIS A 147 -9.39 14.77 5.00
CA HIS A 147 -10.54 15.24 4.26
C HIS A 147 -11.43 16.13 5.14
N THR A 148 -10.89 17.26 5.60
CA THR A 148 -11.68 18.28 6.31
C THR A 148 -12.46 19.15 5.33
N PHE A 149 -13.48 18.57 4.72
CA PHE A 149 -14.41 19.34 3.88
C PHE A 149 -15.31 20.24 4.74
N SER A 150 -15.65 21.41 4.20
CA SER A 150 -16.51 22.37 4.90
C SER A 150 -17.91 21.82 5.11
N ARG A 151 -18.36 21.83 6.37
CA ARG A 151 -19.71 21.44 6.81
C ARG A 151 -20.52 22.64 7.33
N ARG A 152 -20.08 23.87 7.01
CA ARG A 152 -20.61 25.12 7.60
C ARG A 152 -22.13 25.28 7.42
N GLU A 153 -22.69 24.85 6.29
CA GLU A 153 -24.13 24.99 6.03
C GLU A 153 -24.98 24.17 7.00
N GLY A 154 -24.57 22.92 7.27
CA GLY A 154 -25.23 22.07 8.26
C GLY A 154 -25.05 22.55 9.70
N GLN A 155 -24.00 23.35 9.97
CA GLN A 155 -23.73 23.91 11.30
C GLN A 155 -24.54 25.18 11.60
N ARG A 156 -25.25 25.74 10.62
CA ARG A 156 -26.06 26.95 10.82
C ARG A 156 -27.22 26.69 11.78
N ASN A 157 -27.55 27.69 12.58
CA ASN A 157 -28.59 27.59 13.60
C ASN A 157 -29.95 27.20 12.98
N GLU A 158 -30.27 27.75 11.79
CA GLU A 158 -31.52 27.49 11.08
C GLU A 158 -31.64 26.04 10.57
N ASN A 159 -30.49 25.35 10.42
CA ASN A 159 -30.43 23.97 9.94
C ASN A 159 -30.27 22.95 11.07
N ARG A 160 -30.03 23.39 12.31
CA ARG A 160 -29.78 22.49 13.45
C ARG A 160 -30.93 21.51 13.70
N ALA A 161 -32.18 21.96 13.61
CA ALA A 161 -33.37 21.11 13.78
C ALA A 161 -33.63 20.18 12.58
N LYS A 162 -33.02 20.46 11.41
CA LYS A 162 -33.14 19.65 10.19
C LYS A 162 -32.19 18.45 10.19
N ASN A 163 -31.17 18.45 11.05
CA ASN A 163 -30.18 17.40 11.15
C ASN A 163 -30.52 16.45 12.32
N ARG A 164 -30.69 15.15 12.02
CA ARG A 164 -30.93 14.12 13.05
C ARG A 164 -29.78 14.00 14.05
N TYR A 165 -28.54 14.15 13.59
CA TYR A 165 -27.32 14.06 14.41
C TYR A 165 -26.47 15.31 14.23
N LYS A 166 -25.98 15.89 15.33
CA LYS A 166 -25.22 17.16 15.31
C LYS A 166 -23.86 17.05 14.60
N ASN A 167 -23.27 15.87 14.56
CA ASN A 167 -21.94 15.59 14.04
C ASN A 167 -21.94 14.94 12.64
N ILE A 168 -23.11 14.56 12.11
CA ILE A 168 -23.27 13.98 10.78
C ILE A 168 -23.93 15.04 9.90
N LEU A 169 -23.10 15.82 9.21
CA LEU A 169 -23.52 16.97 8.43
C LEU A 169 -23.05 16.83 6.98
N PRO A 170 -23.86 17.22 5.98
CA PRO A 170 -23.48 17.16 4.58
C PRO A 170 -22.33 18.12 4.25
N CYS A 171 -21.44 17.70 3.36
CA CYS A 171 -20.36 18.53 2.82
C CYS A 171 -20.88 19.44 1.70
N LYS A 172 -20.28 20.63 1.53
CA LYS A 172 -20.76 21.63 0.55
C LYS A 172 -20.78 21.17 -0.92
N TYR A 173 -19.89 20.27 -1.35
CA TYR A 173 -19.75 19.89 -2.77
C TYR A 173 -20.73 18.80 -3.25
N THR A 174 -21.55 18.23 -2.35
CA THR A 174 -22.58 17.26 -2.75
C THR A 174 -23.94 17.90 -3.03
N PHE A 175 -24.05 19.24 -2.94
CA PHE A 175 -25.22 19.98 -3.40
C PHE A 175 -25.04 20.33 -4.89
N CYS A 176 -25.18 19.34 -5.76
CA CYS A 176 -25.46 19.61 -7.17
C CYS A 176 -26.93 20.05 -7.27
N TYR A 177 -27.16 21.23 -7.85
CA TYR A 177 -28.49 21.72 -8.22
C TYR A 177 -29.08 20.90 -9.36
#